data_AF-A0A7J5WC72-F1
#
_entry.id   AF-A0A7J5WC72-F1
#
_cell.length_a   1.000
_cell.length_b   1.000
_cell.length_c   1.000
_cell.angle_alpha   90.00
_cell.angle_beta   90.00
_cell.angle_gamma   90.00
#
_symmetry.space_group_name_H-M   'P 1'
#
loop_
_entity.id
_entity.type
_entity.pdbx_description
1 polymer ?
#
loop_
_entity_poly.entity_id
_entity_poly.type
_entity_poly.pdbx_seq_one_letter_code
_entity_poly.pdbx_strand_id
1 'polypeptide(L)'
;MDCLKAQEILSEAIDRTVDSASLTDARAHCAGCTDCAAFERALDLMSRAGLPIAPQPLVDRIVTLGNIEAVLLRATAAEAGTAPAAVPVVRLARFRRPQRLAAFASIAAVLLVALVATGITLGGLDRSKRALTDTASTSWNSEPLGAPDAATTSTEAYRVSASQSAAPPYVVLDGLVYAPVEARTAQPSSFVTATPIVTALDTGTDPIPVPTFRIAGRNDAIVLESPPGTYLEFEAVSREFGRRRFMLTSDVDMAAYGAWPLLPRRFTVPTSSDGSPTFSFFGKDDAGVLIYAPRGGQPRNGFAVAPGTSIDDPAAGNPNWTWWQPE
;
A
#
# COMPACT_ATOMS: atom_id res chain seq x y z
N MET A 1 -36.89 23.94 13.11
CA MET A 1 -35.80 23.06 12.68
C MET A 1 -35.88 22.90 11.18
N ASP A 2 -34.76 22.84 10.47
CA ASP A 2 -34.73 22.47 9.05
C ASP A 2 -34.63 20.95 8.87
N CYS A 3 -34.91 20.47 7.65
CA CYS A 3 -34.97 19.05 7.36
C CYS A 3 -33.62 18.33 7.56
N LEU A 4 -32.49 18.99 7.24
CA LEU A 4 -31.16 18.40 7.37
C LEU A 4 -30.80 18.21 8.84
N LYS A 5 -31.07 19.21 9.69
CA LYS A 5 -30.80 19.10 11.13
C LYS A 5 -31.69 18.06 11.81
N ALA A 6 -32.94 17.92 11.38
CA ALA A 6 -33.82 16.85 11.85
C ALA A 6 -33.30 15.46 11.44
N GLN A 7 -32.85 15.30 10.19
CA GLN A 7 -32.28 14.04 9.68
C GLN A 7 -30.97 13.67 10.40
N GLU A 8 -30.08 14.64 10.63
CA GLU A 8 -28.84 14.47 11.39
C GLU A 8 -29.12 13.95 12.80
N ILE A 9 -30.02 14.62 13.55
CA ILE A 9 -30.41 14.23 14.92
C ILE A 9 -31.01 12.82 14.96
N LEU A 10 -31.83 12.47 13.97
CA LEU A 10 -32.47 11.15 13.90
C LEU A 10 -31.50 10.02 13.52
N SER A 11 -30.54 10.29 12.64
CA SER A 11 -29.46 9.34 12.34
C SER A 11 -28.54 9.16 13.54
N GLU A 12 -28.13 10.26 14.16
CA GLU A 12 -27.26 10.26 15.33
C GLU A 12 -27.85 9.47 16.51
N ALA A 13 -29.17 9.54 16.70
CA ALA A 13 -29.90 8.82 17.75
C ALA A 13 -29.94 7.29 17.57
N ILE A 14 -29.48 6.75 16.44
CA ILE A 14 -29.29 5.30 16.23
C ILE A 14 -27.91 4.88 16.76
N ASP A 15 -26.88 5.66 16.45
CA ASP A 15 -25.49 5.30 16.75
C ASP A 15 -25.07 5.71 18.17
N ARG A 16 -25.66 6.77 18.74
CA ARG A 16 -25.33 7.28 20.07
C ARG A 16 -26.52 7.92 20.80
N THR A 17 -26.34 8.17 22.10
CA THR A 17 -27.32 8.88 22.91
C THR A 17 -27.36 10.36 22.56
N VAL A 18 -28.52 10.84 22.10
CA VAL A 18 -28.80 12.27 21.82
C VAL A 18 -29.68 12.86 22.93
N ASP A 19 -29.58 14.17 23.12
CA ASP A 19 -30.48 14.92 24.02
C ASP A 19 -31.97 14.69 23.70
N SER A 20 -32.77 14.48 24.74
CA SER A 20 -34.18 14.08 24.61
C SER A 20 -35.07 15.21 24.10
N ALA A 21 -34.76 16.48 24.40
CA ALA A 21 -35.51 17.61 23.85
C ALA A 21 -35.25 17.75 22.34
N SER A 22 -33.98 17.68 21.94
CA SER A 22 -33.54 17.73 20.54
C SER A 22 -34.16 16.61 19.70
N LEU A 23 -34.22 15.38 20.22
CA LEU A 23 -34.90 14.25 19.56
C LEU A 23 -36.43 14.43 19.49
N THR A 24 -37.04 15.05 20.49
CA THR A 24 -38.48 15.35 20.49
C THR A 24 -38.82 16.40 19.41
N ASP A 25 -38.02 17.46 19.31
CA ASP A 25 -38.18 18.50 18.29
C ASP A 25 -37.99 17.97 16.86
N ALA A 26 -37.02 17.07 16.65
CA ALA A 26 -36.80 16.42 15.35
C ALA A 26 -38.00 15.54 14.94
N ARG A 27 -38.57 14.75 15.86
CA ARG A 27 -39.79 13.96 15.61
C ARG A 27 -41.02 14.83 15.38
N ALA A 28 -41.17 15.93 16.11
CA ALA A 28 -42.24 16.90 15.88
C ALA A 28 -42.16 17.53 14.49
N HIS A 29 -40.94 17.76 13.97
CA HIS A 29 -40.73 18.20 12.59
C HIS A 29 -41.12 17.11 11.56
N CYS A 30 -40.75 15.84 11.77
CA CYS A 30 -41.14 14.73 10.90
C CYS A 30 -42.66 14.60 10.74
N ALA A 31 -43.43 14.81 11.80
CA ALA A 31 -44.90 14.75 11.75
C ALA A 31 -45.53 15.76 10.76
N GLY A 32 -44.83 16.87 10.45
CA GLY A 32 -45.27 17.88 9.49
C GLY A 32 -44.57 17.86 8.13
N CYS A 33 -43.56 16.99 7.91
CA CYS A 33 -42.75 16.98 6.70
C CYS A 33 -42.70 15.57 6.08
N THR A 34 -43.22 15.44 4.84
CA THR A 34 -43.31 14.16 4.12
C THR A 34 -41.96 13.48 3.93
N ASP A 35 -40.91 14.25 3.70
CA ASP A 35 -39.60 13.74 3.32
C ASP A 35 -38.85 13.24 4.56
N CYS A 36 -38.94 13.98 5.68
CA CYS A 36 -38.44 13.53 6.98
C CYS A 36 -39.23 12.32 7.50
N ALA A 37 -40.56 12.25 7.29
CA ALA A 37 -41.36 11.07 7.60
C ALA A 37 -41.06 9.86 6.68
N ALA A 38 -40.52 10.06 5.47
CA ALA A 38 -39.99 8.98 4.65
C ALA A 38 -38.64 8.48 5.16
N PHE A 39 -37.75 9.41 5.56
CA PHE A 39 -36.46 9.11 6.15
C PHE A 39 -36.58 8.32 7.48
N GLU A 40 -37.45 8.75 8.41
CA GLU A 40 -37.69 8.04 9.67
C GLU A 40 -38.16 6.60 9.48
N ARG A 41 -39.01 6.34 8.46
CA ARG A 41 -39.43 4.98 8.09
C ARG A 41 -38.31 4.15 7.48
N ALA A 42 -37.40 4.75 6.71
CA ALA A 42 -36.23 4.07 6.18
C ALA A 42 -35.25 3.67 7.30
N LEU A 43 -35.05 4.57 8.28
CA LEU A 43 -34.27 4.29 9.49
C LEU A 43 -34.87 3.14 10.33
N ASP A 44 -36.18 3.17 10.59
CA ASP A 44 -36.90 2.10 11.28
C ASP A 44 -36.76 0.75 10.56
N LEU A 45 -36.91 0.72 9.23
CA LEU A 45 -36.69 -0.48 8.41
C LEU A 45 -35.25 -1.02 8.53
N MET A 46 -34.23 -0.16 8.48
CA MET A 46 -32.83 -0.58 8.66
C MET A 46 -32.57 -1.12 10.06
N SER A 47 -33.10 -0.47 11.11
CA SER A 47 -32.98 -0.95 12.50
C SER A 47 -33.58 -2.34 12.72
N ARG A 48 -34.63 -2.68 11.95
CA ARG A 48 -35.33 -3.97 11.99
C ARG A 48 -34.75 -5.03 11.05
N ALA A 49 -33.87 -4.66 10.12
CA ALA A 49 -33.26 -5.59 9.17
C ALA A 49 -32.37 -6.64 9.87
N GLY A 50 -31.99 -6.39 11.13
CA GLY A 50 -31.11 -7.24 11.92
C GLY A 50 -29.64 -7.00 11.55
N LEU A 51 -28.75 -7.32 12.49
CA LEU A 51 -27.32 -7.34 12.18
C LEU A 51 -27.02 -8.53 11.24
N PRO A 52 -26.11 -8.39 10.25
CA PRO A 52 -25.69 -9.51 9.43
C PRO A 52 -25.04 -10.58 10.31
N ILE A 53 -25.71 -11.72 10.44
CA ILE A 53 -25.21 -12.85 11.24
C ILE A 53 -24.08 -13.52 10.47
N ALA A 54 -22.86 -13.46 11.01
CA ALA A 54 -21.73 -14.20 10.46
C ALA A 54 -22.02 -15.72 10.45
N PRO A 55 -21.70 -16.46 9.38
CA PRO A 55 -21.87 -17.91 9.36
C PRO A 55 -21.10 -18.55 10.52
N GLN A 56 -21.72 -19.49 11.26
CA GLN A 56 -21.08 -20.15 12.40
C GLN A 56 -19.66 -20.72 12.08
N PRO A 57 -19.39 -21.35 10.92
CA PRO A 57 -18.04 -21.81 10.59
C PRO A 57 -16.97 -20.70 10.53
N LEU A 58 -17.36 -19.45 10.26
CA LEU A 58 -16.44 -18.30 10.32
C LEU A 58 -16.18 -17.88 11.76
N VAL A 59 -17.22 -17.87 12.60
CA VAL A 59 -17.12 -17.58 14.04
C VAL A 59 -16.23 -18.62 14.72
N ASP A 60 -16.49 -19.91 14.49
CA ASP A 60 -15.70 -21.03 15.03
C ASP A 60 -14.23 -20.95 14.59
N ARG A 61 -13.97 -20.57 13.34
CA ARG A 61 -12.60 -20.38 12.82
C ARG A 61 -11.88 -19.22 13.51
N ILE A 62 -12.56 -18.09 13.73
CA ILE A 62 -11.99 -16.93 14.44
C ILE A 62 -11.70 -17.28 15.91
N VAL A 63 -12.64 -17.95 16.59
CA VAL A 63 -12.44 -18.41 17.98
C VAL A 63 -11.29 -19.42 18.08
N THR A 64 -11.18 -20.33 17.12
CA THR A 64 -10.06 -21.31 17.07
C THR A 64 -8.71 -20.61 16.89
N LEU A 65 -8.61 -19.64 15.97
CA LEU A 65 -7.39 -18.86 15.76
C LEU A 65 -7.03 -18.03 17.01
N GLY A 66 -8.01 -17.36 17.63
CA GLY A 66 -7.81 -16.60 18.86
C GLY A 66 -7.37 -17.48 20.05
N ASN A 67 -7.84 -18.72 20.13
CA ASN A 67 -7.40 -19.68 21.15
C ASN A 67 -5.96 -20.15 20.92
N ILE A 68 -5.55 -20.37 19.66
CA ILE A 68 -4.16 -20.70 19.30
C ILE A 68 -3.24 -19.54 19.70
N GLU A 69 -3.60 -18.31 19.32
CA GLU A 69 -2.85 -17.10 19.66
C GLU A 69 -2.73 -16.90 21.19
N ALA A 70 -3.83 -17.09 21.94
CA ALA A 70 -3.84 -17.00 23.39
C ALA A 70 -2.99 -18.10 24.08
N VAL A 71 -2.70 -19.22 23.42
CA VAL A 71 -1.75 -20.23 23.91
C VAL A 71 -0.31 -19.79 23.63
N LEU A 72 -0.02 -19.29 22.43
CA LEU A 72 1.31 -18.78 22.05
C LEU A 72 1.75 -17.62 22.95
N LEU A 73 0.86 -16.64 23.19
CA LEU A 73 1.12 -15.50 24.08
C LEU A 73 1.36 -15.91 25.55
N ARG A 74 0.79 -17.03 26.02
CA ARG A 74 1.07 -17.56 27.35
C ARG A 74 2.40 -18.32 27.42
N ALA A 75 2.76 -19.03 26.35
CA ALA A 75 4.04 -19.74 26.26
C ALA A 75 5.22 -18.75 26.28
N THR A 76 5.17 -17.71 25.44
CA THR A 76 6.21 -16.66 25.39
C THR A 76 6.30 -15.88 26.71
N ALA A 77 5.17 -15.61 27.37
CA ALA A 77 5.16 -15.00 28.71
C ALA A 77 5.76 -15.93 29.80
N ALA A 78 5.59 -17.24 29.69
CA ALA A 78 6.18 -18.21 30.62
C ALA A 78 7.71 -18.33 30.44
N GLU A 79 8.21 -18.28 29.21
CA GLU A 79 9.65 -18.27 28.91
C GLU A 79 10.31 -16.99 29.45
N ALA A 80 9.68 -15.83 29.26
CA ALA A 80 10.13 -14.55 29.85
C ALA A 80 10.11 -14.54 31.40
N GLY A 81 9.33 -15.43 32.03
CA GLY A 81 9.27 -15.59 33.48
C GLY A 81 10.46 -16.35 34.09
N THR A 82 11.31 -16.98 33.28
CA THR A 82 12.46 -17.74 33.79
C THR A 82 13.66 -16.83 34.02
N ALA A 83 13.65 -16.11 35.16
CA ALA A 83 14.76 -15.27 35.57
C ALA A 83 16.08 -16.09 35.62
N PRO A 84 17.18 -15.60 35.01
CA PRO A 84 18.45 -16.33 35.03
C PRO A 84 18.92 -16.52 36.48
N ALA A 85 19.39 -17.73 36.79
CA ALA A 85 19.77 -18.13 38.14
C ALA A 85 20.71 -17.11 38.79
N ALA A 86 20.39 -16.69 40.01
CA ALA A 86 21.08 -15.62 40.70
C ALA A 86 22.58 -15.91 40.86
N VAL A 87 23.41 -15.15 40.12
CA VAL A 87 24.87 -15.17 40.29
C VAL A 87 25.19 -14.73 41.73
N PRO A 88 26.03 -15.47 42.48
CA PRO A 88 26.26 -15.19 43.89
C PRO A 88 26.95 -13.83 44.08
N VAL A 89 26.23 -12.88 44.67
CA VAL A 89 26.74 -11.55 45.00
C VAL A 89 27.74 -11.66 46.16
N VAL A 90 29.03 -11.62 45.83
CA VAL A 90 30.11 -11.51 46.82
C VAL A 90 30.02 -10.14 47.50
N ARG A 91 29.53 -10.12 48.75
CA ARG A 91 29.48 -8.92 49.59
C ARG A 91 30.90 -8.54 50.06
N LEU A 92 31.59 -7.69 49.30
CA LEU A 92 32.79 -7.01 49.80
C LEU A 92 32.43 -5.86 50.75
N ALA A 93 33.25 -5.70 51.79
CA ALA A 93 32.92 -4.93 52.97
C ALA A 93 32.97 -3.40 52.78
N ARG A 94 32.22 -2.69 53.63
CA ARG A 94 32.20 -1.22 53.71
C ARG A 94 33.61 -0.66 53.95
N PHE A 95 34.11 0.18 53.04
CA PHE A 95 35.17 1.14 53.35
C PHE A 95 34.75 2.57 53.01
N ARG A 96 34.89 3.47 54.00
CA ARG A 96 34.68 4.92 53.86
C ARG A 96 35.95 5.56 53.27
N ARG A 97 35.85 6.24 52.13
CA ARG A 97 36.20 7.68 51.95
C ARG A 97 36.08 8.12 50.47
N PRO A 98 35.85 9.41 50.17
CA PRO A 98 35.64 9.91 48.80
C PRO A 98 36.78 10.81 48.28
N GLN A 99 37.27 10.60 47.04
CA GLN A 99 37.84 11.59 46.09
C GLN A 99 37.73 10.97 44.67
N ARG A 100 37.01 11.57 43.71
CA ARG A 100 37.40 12.60 42.72
C ARG A 100 38.43 12.16 41.65
N LEU A 101 37.96 12.21 40.38
CA LEU A 101 38.65 12.39 39.08
C LEU A 101 39.20 11.19 38.25
N ALA A 102 38.70 11.17 37.00
CA ALA A 102 39.36 10.84 35.71
C ALA A 102 39.38 9.41 35.11
N ALA A 103 39.07 9.37 33.79
CA ALA A 103 39.29 8.32 32.75
C ALA A 103 38.55 6.96 32.92
N PHE A 104 38.05 6.23 31.90
CA PHE A 104 37.93 6.40 30.43
C PHE A 104 36.48 6.02 29.98
N ALA A 105 35.89 6.38 28.83
CA ALA A 105 36.30 7.11 27.62
C ALA A 105 36.81 6.34 26.35
N SER A 106 36.39 5.08 26.06
CA SER A 106 36.83 4.39 24.82
C SER A 106 35.96 3.23 24.28
N ILE A 107 34.74 3.48 23.75
CA ILE A 107 34.07 2.57 22.77
C ILE A 107 33.29 3.41 21.73
N ALA A 108 34.01 4.05 20.79
CA ALA A 108 33.38 4.80 19.68
C ALA A 108 34.24 4.90 18.39
N ALA A 109 35.37 4.17 18.31
CA ALA A 109 36.46 4.48 17.37
C ALA A 109 36.86 3.35 16.40
N VAL A 110 36.03 2.32 16.21
CA VAL A 110 36.38 1.16 15.35
C VAL A 110 35.53 1.07 14.06
N LEU A 111 34.31 1.62 14.02
CA LEU A 111 33.45 1.53 12.82
C LEU A 111 33.65 2.64 11.78
N LEU A 112 34.38 3.72 12.10
CA LEU A 112 34.60 4.86 11.18
C LEU A 112 35.77 4.67 10.19
N VAL A 113 36.61 3.65 10.37
CA VAL A 113 37.77 3.39 9.47
C VAL A 113 37.41 2.47 8.30
N ALA A 114 36.36 1.65 8.43
CA ALA A 114 35.93 0.75 7.36
C ALA A 114 35.20 1.46 6.20
N LEU A 115 34.53 2.59 6.47
CA LEU A 115 33.68 3.27 5.48
C LEU A 115 34.41 4.28 4.58
N VAL A 116 35.69 4.57 4.88
CA VAL A 116 36.54 5.49 4.08
C VAL A 116 37.26 4.75 2.93
N ALA A 117 37.21 3.40 2.90
CA ALA A 117 37.95 2.59 1.94
C ALA A 117 37.26 2.34 0.59
N THR A 118 35.97 2.66 0.44
CA THR A 118 35.18 2.42 -0.79
C THR A 118 34.65 3.69 -1.47
N GLY A 119 35.10 4.86 -1.03
CA GLY A 119 34.65 6.15 -1.55
C GLY A 119 35.76 7.03 -2.15
N ILE A 120 36.40 6.60 -3.25
CA ILE A 120 37.03 7.45 -4.30
C ILE A 120 37.21 6.57 -5.56
N THR A 121 36.43 6.83 -6.62
CA THR A 121 36.87 6.77 -8.04
C THR A 121 35.83 7.42 -8.97
N LEU A 122 36.16 8.63 -9.46
CA LEU A 122 35.57 9.37 -10.60
C LEU A 122 34.05 9.71 -10.49
N GLY A 123 33.55 10.94 -10.66
CA GLY A 123 34.03 12.06 -11.51
C GLY A 123 33.22 12.07 -12.83
N GLY A 124 32.62 13.15 -13.32
CA GLY A 124 32.65 14.56 -12.94
C GLY A 124 32.52 15.41 -14.22
N LEU A 125 31.70 16.49 -14.15
CA LEU A 125 31.61 17.59 -15.13
C LEU A 125 31.00 17.32 -16.54
N ASP A 126 29.75 17.76 -16.68
CA ASP A 126 29.35 18.90 -17.54
C ASP A 126 29.90 18.98 -18.99
N ARG A 127 29.00 18.83 -19.98
CA ARG A 127 29.07 19.57 -21.26
C ARG A 127 27.79 19.53 -22.12
N SER A 128 27.19 20.70 -22.26
CA SER A 128 26.83 21.34 -23.55
C SER A 128 26.09 20.56 -24.66
N LYS A 129 24.91 21.12 -25.01
CA LYS A 129 24.29 21.19 -26.35
C LYS A 129 25.14 20.64 -27.52
N ARG A 130 24.58 19.65 -28.23
CA ARG A 130 24.71 19.55 -29.70
C ARG A 130 23.35 19.35 -30.34
N ALA A 131 23.07 20.16 -31.35
CA ALA A 131 22.00 19.92 -32.32
C ALA A 131 22.56 19.17 -33.53
N LEU A 132 21.76 18.26 -34.06
CA LEU A 132 21.78 17.55 -35.35
C LEU A 132 20.38 16.92 -35.37
N THR A 133 19.39 17.34 -36.17
CA THR A 133 19.35 17.76 -37.58
C THR A 133 19.79 16.66 -38.54
N ASP A 134 18.83 16.26 -39.38
CA ASP A 134 18.88 15.30 -40.50
C ASP A 134 19.19 13.83 -40.14
N THR A 135 18.56 12.84 -40.76
CA THR A 135 17.87 12.83 -42.06
C THR A 135 16.59 12.00 -42.03
N ALA A 136 15.54 12.43 -42.74
CA ALA A 136 14.37 11.60 -43.01
C ALA A 136 14.61 10.66 -44.21
N SER A 137 14.18 9.41 -44.11
CA SER A 137 13.99 8.54 -45.28
C SER A 137 12.67 7.78 -45.18
N THR A 138 11.62 8.42 -45.69
CA THR A 138 10.36 7.76 -46.02
C THR A 138 10.58 6.92 -47.28
N SER A 139 10.47 5.59 -47.19
CA SER A 139 10.41 4.72 -48.37
C SER A 139 9.09 3.94 -48.37
N TRP A 140 8.12 4.44 -49.14
CA TRP A 140 7.05 3.60 -49.64
C TRP A 140 7.68 2.62 -50.64
N ASN A 141 7.39 1.33 -50.52
CA ASN A 141 7.54 0.39 -51.62
C ASN A 141 6.37 -0.57 -51.64
N SER A 142 5.75 -0.67 -52.80
CA SER A 142 4.49 -1.38 -53.03
C SER A 142 4.69 -2.90 -53.10
N GLU A 143 3.61 -3.63 -52.82
CA GLU A 143 3.42 -5.03 -53.22
C GLU A 143 3.71 -5.26 -54.73
N PRO A 144 4.00 -6.52 -55.10
CA PRO A 144 2.91 -7.34 -55.64
C PRO A 144 2.85 -8.79 -55.11
N LEU A 145 1.68 -9.17 -54.61
CA LEU A 145 0.96 -10.43 -54.88
C LEU A 145 1.78 -11.69 -55.20
N GLY A 146 1.89 -12.59 -54.22
CA GLY A 146 2.25 -14.00 -54.41
C GLY A 146 1.81 -14.85 -53.21
N ALA A 147 0.80 -15.70 -53.40
CA ALA A 147 0.28 -16.62 -52.38
C ALA A 147 -0.20 -17.92 -53.05
N PRO A 148 -0.44 -19.02 -52.32
CA PRO A 148 -0.11 -19.30 -50.91
C PRO A 148 0.81 -20.54 -50.75
N ASP A 149 1.39 -20.75 -49.55
CA ASP A 149 1.27 -22.03 -48.81
C ASP A 149 2.12 -22.07 -47.52
N ALA A 150 1.90 -23.12 -46.71
CA ALA A 150 2.58 -23.46 -45.46
C ALA A 150 2.29 -22.53 -44.25
N ALA A 151 1.15 -22.81 -43.61
CA ALA A 151 0.89 -22.38 -42.24
C ALA A 151 1.88 -23.02 -41.25
N THR A 152 3.01 -22.36 -41.01
CA THR A 152 3.81 -22.59 -39.80
C THR A 152 3.33 -21.60 -38.75
N THR A 153 2.56 -22.07 -37.78
CA THR A 153 2.09 -21.27 -36.64
C THR A 153 3.27 -21.00 -35.71
N SER A 154 4.14 -20.07 -36.10
CA SER A 154 5.12 -19.47 -35.20
C SER A 154 4.38 -18.67 -34.14
N THR A 155 3.99 -19.36 -33.07
CA THR A 155 3.59 -18.73 -31.82
C THR A 155 4.83 -18.06 -31.26
N GLU A 156 5.09 -16.84 -31.74
CA GLU A 156 6.16 -15.97 -31.30
C GLU A 156 5.80 -15.44 -29.90
N ALA A 157 5.88 -16.36 -28.94
CA ALA A 157 5.66 -16.09 -27.54
C ALA A 157 6.68 -15.04 -27.12
N TYR A 158 6.18 -13.85 -26.78
CA TYR A 158 6.91 -12.71 -26.26
C TYR A 158 7.67 -13.08 -24.98
N ARG A 159 8.81 -13.75 -25.14
CA ARG A 159 9.82 -13.92 -24.10
C ARG A 159 10.81 -12.77 -24.24
N VAL A 160 10.37 -11.59 -23.82
CA VAL A 160 11.31 -10.58 -23.36
C VAL A 160 11.95 -11.14 -22.09
N SER A 161 13.09 -11.80 -22.29
CA SER A 161 14.06 -12.07 -21.23
C SER A 161 14.75 -10.76 -20.84
N ALA A 162 13.96 -9.80 -20.34
CA ALA A 162 14.52 -8.77 -19.48
C ALA A 162 15.13 -9.48 -18.27
N SER A 163 16.34 -9.08 -17.88
CA SER A 163 16.89 -9.44 -16.57
C SER A 163 15.93 -8.89 -15.53
N GLN A 164 15.05 -9.75 -15.03
CA GLN A 164 13.90 -9.34 -14.24
C GLN A 164 14.42 -8.79 -12.92
N SER A 165 14.40 -7.45 -12.77
CA SER A 165 14.73 -6.81 -11.51
C SER A 165 13.85 -7.43 -10.42
N ALA A 166 14.42 -7.64 -9.23
CA ALA A 166 13.60 -7.96 -8.07
C ALA A 166 12.55 -6.84 -7.91
N ALA A 167 11.30 -7.20 -7.59
CA ALA A 167 10.30 -6.17 -7.39
C ALA A 167 10.69 -5.33 -6.18
N PRO A 168 10.37 -4.02 -6.20
CA PRO A 168 10.44 -3.22 -5.00
C PRO A 168 9.65 -3.84 -3.84
N PRO A 169 9.99 -3.45 -2.61
CA PRO A 169 9.37 -3.94 -1.38
C PRO A 169 7.93 -3.46 -1.15
N TYR A 170 7.04 -3.73 -2.10
CA TYR A 170 5.65 -3.29 -2.06
C TYR A 170 4.81 -4.03 -1.01
N VAL A 171 3.82 -3.32 -0.48
CA VAL A 171 2.73 -3.85 0.35
C VAL A 171 1.37 -3.35 -0.18
N VAL A 172 0.29 -4.06 0.13
CA VAL A 172 -1.07 -3.70 -0.29
C VAL A 172 -1.97 -3.49 0.92
N LEU A 173 -2.69 -2.36 0.96
CA LEU A 173 -3.75 -2.09 1.93
C LEU A 173 -4.97 -1.53 1.21
N ASP A 174 -6.14 -2.13 1.44
CA ASP A 174 -7.42 -1.72 0.84
C ASP A 174 -7.36 -1.58 -0.70
N GLY A 175 -6.57 -2.44 -1.36
CA GLY A 175 -6.36 -2.45 -2.81
C GLY A 175 -5.37 -1.42 -3.35
N LEU A 176 -4.81 -0.54 -2.51
CA LEU A 176 -3.76 0.42 -2.86
C LEU A 176 -2.37 -0.19 -2.62
N VAL A 177 -1.42 0.11 -3.50
CA VAL A 177 -0.02 -0.34 -3.40
C VAL A 177 0.84 0.76 -2.77
N TYR A 178 1.62 0.40 -1.75
CA TYR A 178 2.54 1.31 -1.06
C TYR A 178 3.97 0.77 -1.16
N ALA A 179 4.95 1.68 -1.21
CA ALA A 179 6.38 1.39 -1.16
C ALA A 179 7.00 2.04 0.09
N PRO A 180 8.03 1.45 0.71
CA PRO A 180 8.63 2.01 1.92
C PRO A 180 9.36 3.30 1.60
N VAL A 181 9.23 4.26 2.51
CA VAL A 181 10.00 5.50 2.53
C VAL A 181 11.25 5.29 3.37
N GLU A 182 12.29 6.11 3.18
CA GLU A 182 13.42 6.17 4.11
C GLU A 182 12.92 6.27 5.56
N ALA A 183 13.50 5.47 6.46
CA ALA A 183 12.97 5.24 7.81
C ALA A 183 12.76 6.55 8.60
N ARG A 184 11.49 6.98 8.71
CA ARG A 184 11.07 8.10 9.54
C ARG A 184 10.52 7.59 10.86
N THR A 185 10.87 8.28 11.94
CA THR A 185 10.28 8.07 13.26
C THR A 185 8.89 8.70 13.29
N ALA A 186 7.91 8.01 12.71
CA ALA A 186 6.51 8.43 12.72
C ALA A 186 5.97 8.45 14.17
N GLN A 187 5.19 9.48 14.53
CA GLN A 187 4.71 9.67 15.90
C GLN A 187 3.46 8.82 16.17
N PRO A 188 3.46 7.88 17.14
CA PRO A 188 2.34 6.97 17.36
C PRO A 188 1.00 7.64 17.70
N SER A 189 1.03 8.88 18.20
CA SER A 189 -0.16 9.68 18.51
C SER A 189 -0.99 10.09 17.29
N SER A 190 -0.50 9.94 16.06
CA SER A 190 -1.25 10.21 14.82
C SER A 190 -1.82 8.94 14.17
N PHE A 191 -1.62 7.77 14.75
CA PHE A 191 -1.96 6.50 14.12
C PHE A 191 -3.42 6.12 14.34
N VAL A 192 -4.06 5.66 13.26
CA VAL A 192 -5.40 5.06 13.26
C VAL A 192 -5.23 3.60 12.83
N THR A 193 -5.67 2.66 13.66
CA THR A 193 -5.59 1.21 13.37
C THR A 193 -6.26 0.89 12.03
N ALA A 194 -5.57 0.11 11.20
CA ALA A 194 -6.07 -0.38 9.91
C ALA A 194 -6.08 -1.92 9.89
N THR A 195 -6.55 -2.49 8.77
CA THR A 195 -6.47 -3.94 8.52
C THR A 195 -5.00 -4.39 8.54
N PRO A 196 -4.62 -5.41 9.33
CA PRO A 196 -3.26 -5.95 9.32
C PRO A 196 -2.86 -6.47 7.93
N ILE A 197 -1.66 -6.15 7.48
CA ILE A 197 -1.10 -6.64 6.21
C ILE A 197 -0.38 -7.97 6.47
N VAL A 198 -0.63 -8.98 5.65
CA VAL A 198 0.18 -10.21 5.63
C VAL A 198 1.39 -9.98 4.74
N THR A 199 2.60 -10.02 5.31
CA THR A 199 3.87 -9.76 4.60
C THR A 199 5.04 -10.55 5.19
N ALA A 200 6.04 -10.85 4.35
CA ALA A 200 7.29 -11.49 4.76
C ALA A 200 8.43 -10.49 5.09
N LEU A 201 8.08 -9.22 5.36
CA LEU A 201 9.02 -8.11 5.59
C LEU A 201 10.14 -8.41 6.60
N ASP A 202 9.79 -8.98 7.76
CA ASP A 202 10.76 -9.32 8.83
C ASP A 202 11.33 -10.74 8.72
N THR A 203 10.59 -11.66 8.12
CA THR A 203 10.87 -13.10 8.15
C THR A 203 11.63 -13.59 6.92
N GLY A 204 11.51 -12.90 5.79
CA GLY A 204 12.13 -13.25 4.51
C GLY A 204 11.57 -14.50 3.82
N THR A 205 10.88 -15.40 4.53
CA THR A 205 10.36 -16.68 4.01
C THR A 205 8.86 -16.87 4.22
N ASP A 206 8.36 -16.61 5.43
CA ASP A 206 7.01 -16.95 5.84
C ASP A 206 6.18 -15.68 6.11
N PRO A 207 5.16 -15.37 5.28
CA PRO A 207 4.33 -14.18 5.48
C PRO A 207 3.57 -14.21 6.81
N ILE A 208 3.77 -13.17 7.62
CA ILE A 208 3.09 -12.99 8.92
C ILE A 208 2.14 -11.79 8.87
N PRO A 209 1.04 -11.78 9.64
CA PRO A 209 0.21 -10.60 9.81
C PRO A 209 0.95 -9.54 10.64
N VAL A 210 1.17 -8.36 10.06
CA VAL A 210 1.86 -7.22 10.67
C VAL A 210 0.84 -6.13 11.03
N PRO A 211 0.86 -5.59 12.27
CA PRO A 211 -0.02 -4.48 12.64
C PRO A 211 0.21 -3.28 11.72
N THR A 212 -0.89 -2.75 11.17
CA THR A 212 -0.87 -1.68 10.17
C THR A 212 -1.70 -0.51 10.65
N PHE A 213 -1.23 0.70 10.39
CA PHE A 213 -1.84 1.95 10.80
C PHE A 213 -1.92 2.92 9.62
N ARG A 214 -2.98 3.73 9.55
CA ARG A 214 -3.05 4.93 8.72
C ARG A 214 -2.60 6.14 9.52
N ILE A 215 -2.00 7.12 8.85
CA ILE A 215 -1.62 8.40 9.48
C ILE A 215 -2.81 9.36 9.37
N ALA A 216 -3.28 9.89 10.50
CA ALA A 216 -4.41 10.82 10.52
C ALA A 216 -4.15 12.05 9.62
N GLY A 217 -5.05 12.28 8.66
CA GLY A 217 -4.93 13.37 7.68
C GLY A 217 -4.05 13.07 6.45
N ARG A 218 -3.49 11.85 6.33
CA ARG A 218 -2.80 11.38 5.12
C ARG A 218 -3.43 10.09 4.59
N ASN A 219 -4.04 10.15 3.42
CA ASN A 219 -4.55 8.96 2.73
C ASN A 219 -3.45 8.22 1.96
N ASP A 220 -2.34 8.92 1.67
CA ASP A 220 -1.23 8.44 0.86
C ASP A 220 -0.10 7.77 1.65
N ALA A 221 -0.28 7.56 2.96
CA ALA A 221 0.75 6.95 3.81
C ALA A 221 0.16 5.97 4.83
N ILE A 222 0.90 4.89 5.05
CA ILE A 222 0.62 3.87 6.07
C ILE A 222 1.90 3.59 6.87
N VAL A 223 1.72 3.00 8.04
CA VAL A 223 2.80 2.58 8.93
C VAL A 223 2.60 1.12 9.31
N LEU A 224 3.66 0.32 9.20
CA LEU A 224 3.71 -1.06 9.68
C LEU A 224 4.55 -1.12 10.96
N GLU A 225 4.12 -1.90 11.94
CA GLU A 225 4.88 -2.14 13.18
C GLU A 225 5.74 -3.41 13.08
N SER A 226 7.05 -3.23 12.98
CA SER A 226 8.00 -4.27 12.59
C SER A 226 9.42 -3.83 13.02
N PRO A 227 10.07 -4.51 13.99
CA PRO A 227 9.50 -5.33 15.07
C PRO A 227 8.66 -4.50 16.08
N PRO A 228 8.04 -5.09 17.13
CA PRO A 228 7.20 -4.35 18.09
C PRO A 228 7.87 -3.10 18.68
N GLY A 229 7.14 -1.98 18.68
CA GLY A 229 7.64 -0.65 19.04
C GLY A 229 8.51 0.05 17.99
N THR A 230 8.77 -0.59 16.84
CA THR A 230 9.46 0.00 15.68
C THR A 230 8.46 0.19 14.54
N TYR A 231 8.54 1.32 13.84
CA TYR A 231 7.56 1.72 12.84
C TYR A 231 8.24 2.01 11.51
N LEU A 232 7.71 1.42 10.44
CA LEU A 232 8.18 1.61 9.07
C LEU A 232 7.08 2.31 8.26
N GLU A 233 7.38 3.49 7.72
CA GLU A 233 6.45 4.30 6.91
C GLU A 233 6.52 3.88 5.44
N PHE A 234 5.36 3.73 4.82
CA PHE A 234 5.20 3.44 3.39
C PHE A 234 4.28 4.48 2.75
N GLU A 235 4.64 4.97 1.57
CA GLU A 235 3.84 5.91 0.79
C GLU A 235 3.20 5.23 -0.43
N ALA A 236 2.01 5.70 -0.79
CA ALA A 236 1.23 5.20 -1.91
C ALA A 236 1.98 5.44 -3.23
N VAL A 237 2.24 4.35 -3.94
CA VAL A 237 2.91 4.38 -5.24
C VAL A 237 2.03 5.18 -6.19
N SER A 238 2.50 6.34 -6.63
CA SER A 238 1.66 7.33 -7.31
C SER A 238 2.36 7.97 -8.50
N ARG A 239 1.55 8.47 -9.44
CA ARG A 239 1.99 9.22 -10.63
C ARG A 239 0.99 10.31 -10.99
N GLU A 240 1.40 11.26 -11.82
CA GLU A 240 0.55 12.38 -12.24
C GLU A 240 0.10 12.25 -13.71
N PHE A 241 -1.17 12.57 -13.95
CA PHE A 241 -1.71 12.76 -15.29
C PHE A 241 -2.70 13.93 -15.30
N GLY A 242 -2.40 14.96 -16.11
CA GLY A 242 -3.19 16.18 -16.18
C GLY A 242 -3.21 16.95 -14.85
N ARG A 243 -2.08 16.96 -14.10
CA ARG A 243 -1.94 17.54 -12.76
C ARG A 243 -2.89 16.94 -11.70
N ARG A 244 -3.30 15.70 -11.89
CA ARG A 244 -4.03 14.91 -10.90
C ARG A 244 -3.20 13.70 -10.51
N ARG A 245 -3.14 13.40 -9.22
CA ARG A 245 -2.45 12.23 -8.68
C ARG A 245 -3.31 10.98 -8.85
N PHE A 246 -2.66 9.89 -9.26
CA PHE A 246 -3.25 8.57 -9.38
C PHE A 246 -2.40 7.58 -8.60
N MET A 247 -3.03 6.71 -7.82
CA MET A 247 -2.39 5.67 -7.03
C MET A 247 -2.45 4.32 -7.74
N LEU A 248 -1.37 3.56 -7.64
CA LEU A 248 -1.28 2.18 -8.12
C LEU A 248 -2.16 1.26 -7.28
N THR A 249 -2.85 0.33 -7.95
CA THR A 249 -3.77 -0.62 -7.32
C THR A 249 -3.40 -2.07 -7.63
N SER A 250 -3.80 -2.97 -6.72
CA SER A 250 -3.76 -4.42 -6.89
C SER A 250 -4.96 -5.05 -6.18
N ASP A 251 -5.73 -5.89 -6.87
CA ASP A 251 -6.79 -6.73 -6.26
C ASP A 251 -6.21 -8.04 -5.67
N VAL A 252 -4.88 -8.14 -5.53
CA VAL A 252 -4.16 -9.32 -5.03
C VAL A 252 -3.28 -8.92 -3.85
N ASP A 253 -3.51 -9.56 -2.71
CA ASP A 253 -2.71 -9.41 -1.50
C ASP A 253 -1.27 -9.87 -1.75
N MET A 254 -0.31 -9.00 -1.42
CA MET A 254 1.11 -9.27 -1.58
C MET A 254 1.68 -9.97 -0.36
N ALA A 255 1.28 -11.22 -0.15
CA ALA A 255 1.82 -12.04 0.94
C ALA A 255 3.35 -12.16 0.85
N ALA A 256 3.89 -12.33 -0.36
CA ALA A 256 5.34 -12.35 -0.60
C ALA A 256 5.89 -10.93 -0.77
N TYR A 257 6.87 -10.57 0.06
CA TYR A 257 7.64 -9.33 -0.07
C TYR A 257 8.47 -9.37 -1.36
N GLY A 258 8.56 -8.24 -2.07
CA GLY A 258 9.19 -8.21 -3.41
C GLY A 258 8.36 -8.90 -4.50
N ALA A 259 7.03 -9.00 -4.33
CA ALA A 259 6.10 -9.34 -5.41
C ALA A 259 5.78 -8.12 -6.29
N TRP A 260 5.55 -8.36 -7.59
CA TRP A 260 5.17 -7.30 -8.53
C TRP A 260 3.66 -7.02 -8.50
N PRO A 261 3.23 -5.74 -8.51
CA PRO A 261 1.81 -5.38 -8.61
C PRO A 261 1.16 -5.93 -9.87
N LEU A 262 0.00 -6.54 -9.70
CA LEU A 262 -0.77 -7.17 -10.78
C LEU A 262 -1.98 -6.32 -11.15
N LEU A 263 -2.39 -6.43 -12.41
CA LEU A 263 -3.61 -5.81 -12.89
C LEU A 263 -4.83 -6.31 -12.06
N PRO A 264 -5.71 -5.41 -11.59
CA PRO A 264 -6.97 -5.75 -10.94
C PRO A 264 -7.78 -6.82 -11.69
N ARG A 265 -8.31 -7.82 -10.97
CA ARG A 265 -8.95 -9.01 -11.56
C ARG A 265 -10.21 -8.70 -12.37
N ARG A 266 -10.80 -7.52 -12.17
CA ARG A 266 -11.88 -6.95 -12.99
C ARG A 266 -11.47 -6.68 -14.46
N PHE A 267 -10.18 -6.68 -14.77
CA PHE A 267 -9.65 -6.51 -16.12
C PHE A 267 -9.01 -7.81 -16.62
N THR A 268 -9.34 -8.20 -17.84
CA THR A 268 -8.57 -9.23 -18.56
C THR A 268 -7.17 -8.69 -18.87
N VAL A 269 -6.12 -9.47 -18.66
CA VAL A 269 -4.76 -9.06 -19.07
C VAL A 269 -4.70 -8.90 -20.60
N PRO A 270 -4.20 -7.78 -21.14
CA PRO A 270 -4.01 -7.61 -22.58
C PRO A 270 -3.14 -8.71 -23.21
N THR A 271 -3.54 -9.17 -24.39
CA THR A 271 -2.78 -10.14 -25.19
C THR A 271 -1.76 -9.49 -26.12
N SER A 272 -1.81 -8.16 -26.23
CA SER A 272 -1.07 -7.36 -27.20
C SER A 272 -0.45 -6.13 -26.54
N SER A 273 0.68 -5.65 -27.07
CA SER A 273 1.42 -4.48 -26.55
C SER A 273 0.71 -3.13 -26.74
N ASP A 274 -0.31 -3.07 -27.59
CA ASP A 274 -1.22 -1.92 -27.75
C ASP A 274 -2.32 -1.86 -26.67
N GLY A 275 -2.32 -2.81 -25.73
CA GLY A 275 -3.34 -2.95 -24.68
C GLY A 275 -4.59 -3.72 -25.10
N SER A 276 -4.70 -4.18 -26.35
CA SER A 276 -5.86 -4.95 -26.81
C SER A 276 -5.92 -6.37 -26.21
N PRO A 277 -7.13 -6.95 -26.03
CA PRO A 277 -8.45 -6.36 -26.30
C PRO A 277 -8.99 -5.45 -25.19
N THR A 278 -8.39 -5.46 -24.00
CA THR A 278 -8.95 -4.83 -22.78
C THR A 278 -8.93 -3.31 -22.79
N PHE A 279 -7.80 -2.75 -23.19
CA PHE A 279 -7.55 -1.32 -23.21
C PHE A 279 -7.40 -0.81 -24.66
N SER A 280 -7.32 0.50 -24.77
CA SER A 280 -6.96 1.23 -25.98
C SER A 280 -6.02 2.36 -25.58
N PHE A 281 -4.97 2.58 -26.37
CA PHE A 281 -4.06 3.71 -26.19
C PHE A 281 -4.84 5.03 -26.10
N PHE A 282 -4.56 5.83 -25.07
CA PHE A 282 -5.18 7.14 -24.87
C PHE A 282 -4.20 8.28 -25.16
N GLY A 283 -2.98 8.19 -24.62
CA GLY A 283 -2.03 9.30 -24.65
C GLY A 283 -0.82 9.04 -23.77
N LYS A 284 -0.29 10.11 -23.18
CA LYS A 284 0.83 10.06 -22.24
C LYS A 284 0.44 10.70 -20.90
N ASP A 285 1.07 10.22 -19.82
CA ASP A 285 1.03 10.87 -18.52
C ASP A 285 1.98 12.09 -18.46
N ASP A 286 2.04 12.75 -17.30
CA ASP A 286 2.84 13.98 -17.15
C ASP A 286 4.36 13.71 -17.16
N ALA A 287 4.78 12.44 -17.00
CA ALA A 287 6.15 11.95 -17.16
C ALA A 287 6.45 11.45 -18.60
N GLY A 288 5.46 11.45 -19.51
CA GLY A 288 5.62 11.03 -20.90
C GLY A 288 5.46 9.52 -21.15
N VAL A 289 5.06 8.75 -20.15
CA VAL A 289 4.78 7.30 -20.22
C VAL A 289 3.45 7.05 -20.90
N LEU A 290 3.36 6.02 -21.76
CA LEU A 290 2.13 5.70 -22.49
C LEU A 290 1.04 5.18 -21.54
N ILE A 291 -0.15 5.79 -21.62
CA ILE A 291 -1.32 5.40 -20.83
C ILE A 291 -2.46 4.87 -21.72
N TYR A 292 -3.16 3.88 -21.19
CA TYR A 292 -4.19 3.14 -21.90
C TYR A 292 -5.49 3.18 -21.09
N ALA A 293 -6.59 3.58 -21.71
CA ALA A 293 -7.91 3.60 -21.07
C ALA A 293 -8.66 2.27 -21.36
N PRO A 294 -9.56 1.80 -20.48
CA PRO A 294 -10.47 0.71 -20.80
C PRO A 294 -11.26 1.06 -22.07
N ARG A 295 -11.58 0.09 -22.93
CA ARG A 295 -12.36 0.37 -24.15
C ARG A 295 -13.71 1.00 -23.80
N GLY A 296 -13.95 2.20 -24.34
CA GLY A 296 -15.14 3.02 -24.02
C GLY A 296 -15.09 3.77 -22.69
N GLY A 297 -14.05 3.55 -21.88
CA GLY A 297 -13.78 4.28 -20.64
C GLY A 297 -13.03 5.61 -20.86
N GLN A 298 -12.67 6.27 -19.76
CA GLN A 298 -11.89 7.51 -19.78
C GLN A 298 -10.79 7.48 -18.71
N PRO A 299 -9.58 8.00 -18.99
CA PRO A 299 -8.44 7.94 -18.07
C PRO A 299 -8.67 8.73 -16.77
N ARG A 300 -9.63 9.67 -16.75
CA ARG A 300 -10.03 10.40 -15.53
C ARG A 300 -10.63 9.49 -14.43
N ASN A 301 -11.05 8.28 -14.80
CA ASN A 301 -11.56 7.23 -13.90
C ASN A 301 -10.45 6.20 -13.56
N GLY A 302 -9.21 6.46 -13.98
CA GLY A 302 -8.07 5.56 -13.92
C GLY A 302 -7.62 5.06 -15.29
N PHE A 303 -6.38 4.59 -15.36
CA PHE A 303 -5.74 4.13 -16.60
C PHE A 303 -4.76 2.99 -16.33
N ALA A 304 -4.46 2.22 -17.39
CA ALA A 304 -3.46 1.18 -17.37
C ALA A 304 -2.13 1.68 -17.94
N VAL A 305 -1.03 1.12 -17.44
CA VAL A 305 0.33 1.30 -17.98
C VAL A 305 0.89 -0.07 -18.36
N ALA A 306 1.55 -0.14 -19.51
CA ALA A 306 2.10 -1.37 -20.08
C ALA A 306 3.33 -1.88 -19.29
N PRO A 307 3.64 -3.19 -19.37
CA PRO A 307 4.88 -3.77 -18.85
C PRO A 307 6.16 -3.06 -19.32
N GLY A 308 7.20 -3.09 -18.48
CA GLY A 308 8.56 -2.72 -18.89
C GLY A 308 8.78 -1.21 -19.02
N THR A 309 8.22 -0.42 -18.10
CA THR A 309 8.59 0.99 -17.90
C THR A 309 10.06 1.14 -17.45
N SER A 310 10.58 2.37 -17.35
CA SER A 310 11.93 2.58 -16.78
C SER A 310 11.99 2.10 -15.33
N ILE A 311 13.18 1.76 -14.85
CA ILE A 311 13.44 1.53 -13.42
C ILE A 311 13.16 2.78 -12.58
N ASP A 312 13.21 3.98 -13.20
CA ASP A 312 12.88 5.28 -12.59
C ASP A 312 11.37 5.61 -12.63
N ASP A 313 10.53 4.79 -13.27
CA ASP A 313 9.07 4.93 -13.19
C ASP A 313 8.61 4.63 -11.74
N PRO A 314 7.51 5.22 -11.24
CA PRO A 314 7.03 4.90 -9.89
C PRO A 314 6.69 3.41 -9.66
N ALA A 315 6.36 2.65 -10.71
CA ALA A 315 6.24 1.19 -10.65
C ALA A 315 7.56 0.42 -10.92
N ALA A 316 8.70 1.11 -10.92
CA ALA A 316 10.07 0.57 -11.01
C ALA A 316 10.32 -0.44 -12.14
N GLY A 317 9.71 -0.25 -13.31
CA GLY A 317 9.84 -1.17 -14.44
C GLY A 317 9.07 -2.48 -14.28
N ASN A 318 7.91 -2.45 -13.60
CA ASN A 318 7.04 -3.61 -13.40
C ASN A 318 6.83 -4.41 -14.72
N PRO A 319 7.10 -5.74 -14.72
CA PRO A 319 6.93 -6.61 -15.88
C PRO A 319 5.46 -6.96 -16.17
N ASN A 320 4.51 -6.42 -15.41
CA ASN A 320 3.07 -6.65 -15.58
C ASN A 320 2.34 -5.36 -15.98
N TRP A 321 1.17 -5.51 -16.57
CA TRP A 321 0.22 -4.41 -16.72
C TRP A 321 -0.22 -3.89 -15.34
N THR A 322 -0.15 -2.58 -15.14
CA THR A 322 -0.54 -1.92 -13.87
C THR A 322 -1.80 -1.09 -14.07
N TRP A 323 -2.62 -0.93 -13.02
CA TRP A 323 -3.78 -0.03 -13.02
C TRP A 323 -3.62 1.06 -11.97
N TRP A 324 -3.85 2.30 -12.41
CA TRP A 324 -3.73 3.52 -11.62
C TRP A 324 -5.11 4.15 -11.51
N GLN A 325 -5.59 4.39 -10.29
CA GLN A 325 -6.88 5.04 -10.02
C GLN A 325 -6.67 6.44 -9.43
N PRO A 326 -7.60 7.39 -9.59
CA PRO A 326 -7.50 8.70 -8.94
C PRO A 326 -7.36 8.56 -7.42
N GLU A 327 -6.53 9.42 -6.83
CA GLU A 327 -6.57 9.71 -5.37
C GLU A 327 -7.90 10.37 -4.97
#